data_AF-A0A7Y5KD46-F1
#
_entry.id   AF-A0A7Y5KD46-F1
#
_cell.length_a   1.000
_cell.length_b   1.000
_cell.length_c   1.000
_cell.angle_alpha   90.00
_cell.angle_beta   90.00
_cell.angle_gamma   90.00
#
_symmetry.space_group_name_H-M   'P 1'
#
loop_
_entity.id
_entity.type
_entity.pdbx_description
1 polymer ?
#
loop_
_entity_poly.entity_id
_entity_poly.type
_entity_poly.pdbx_seq_one_letter_code
_entity_poly.pdbx_strand_id
1 'polypeptide(L)'
;MQKIKVLLASRPKLLSEVIRNMIARQPDMEVMGEVLDPIELLLAVKTTAAEIVIVTPLDSEEEPRLCRHLLADHPELKIVTLSRTGEAATLYESGSRKQRIEEPGEESILRAIRDVVRGHEI
;
A
#
# COMPACT_ATOMS: atom_id res chain seq x y z
N MET A 1 8.04 -14.68 13.74
CA MET A 1 7.36 -13.39 13.45
C MET A 1 6.42 -13.61 12.27
N GLN A 2 5.21 -13.04 12.31
CA GLN A 2 4.33 -13.05 11.14
C GLN A 2 4.82 -12.01 10.12
N LYS A 3 4.74 -12.36 8.84
CA LYS A 3 5.12 -11.47 7.74
C LYS A 3 4.00 -10.48 7.47
N ILE A 4 4.38 -9.24 7.15
CA ILE A 4 3.45 -8.20 6.72
C ILE A 4 2.89 -8.61 5.35
N LYS A 5 1.57 -8.74 5.26
CA LYS A 5 0.87 -9.14 4.04
C LYS A 5 0.55 -7.95 3.16
N VAL A 6 1.15 -7.91 1.98
CA VAL A 6 1.08 -6.79 1.04
C VAL A 6 0.27 -7.17 -0.19
N LEU A 7 -0.70 -6.33 -0.57
CA LEU A 7 -1.35 -6.38 -1.89
C LEU A 7 -0.88 -5.23 -2.77
N LEU A 8 -0.77 -5.49 -4.06
CA LEU A 8 -0.37 -4.49 -5.05
C LEU A 8 -1.55 -4.14 -5.97
N ALA A 9 -1.78 -2.85 -6.18
CA ALA A 9 -2.67 -2.33 -7.22
C ALA A 9 -1.95 -1.21 -7.96
N SER A 10 -0.93 -1.59 -8.73
CA SER A 10 0.05 -0.67 -9.30
C SER A 10 0.07 -0.72 -10.83
N ARG A 11 0.10 0.45 -11.47
CA ARG A 11 0.34 0.66 -12.90
C ARG A 11 1.32 1.84 -13.09
N PRO A 12 2.20 1.77 -14.10
CA PRO A 12 2.35 0.71 -15.10
C PRO A 12 3.01 -0.56 -14.53
N LYS A 13 2.91 -1.68 -15.26
CA LYS A 13 3.43 -3.01 -14.85
C LYS A 13 4.91 -2.96 -14.41
N LEU A 14 5.73 -2.15 -15.08
CA LEU A 14 7.14 -1.97 -14.70
C LEU A 14 7.30 -1.46 -13.25
N LEU A 15 6.50 -0.48 -12.83
CA LEU A 15 6.53 0.03 -11.46
C LEU A 15 6.03 -1.03 -10.48
N SER A 16 4.99 -1.77 -10.85
CA SER A 16 4.48 -2.90 -10.05
C SER A 16 5.56 -3.98 -9.83
N GLU A 17 6.33 -4.34 -10.86
CA GLU A 17 7.45 -5.28 -10.76
C GLU A 17 8.58 -4.75 -9.89
N VAL A 18 8.90 -3.46 -9.97
CA VAL A 18 9.89 -2.81 -9.09
C VAL A 18 9.45 -2.91 -7.62
N ILE A 19 8.19 -2.54 -7.32
CA ILE A 19 7.63 -2.63 -5.96
C ILE A 19 7.63 -4.09 -5.49
N ARG A 20 7.17 -5.02 -6.33
CA ARG A 20 7.16 -6.45 -6.00
C ARG A 20 8.55 -6.96 -5.64
N ASN A 21 9.56 -6.63 -6.45
CA ASN A 21 10.94 -7.03 -6.20
C ASN A 21 11.50 -6.40 -4.91
N MET A 22 11.17 -5.14 -4.63
CA MET A 22 11.50 -4.47 -3.37
C MET A 22 10.94 -5.23 -2.16
N ILE A 23 9.66 -5.58 -2.18
CA ILE A 23 9.00 -6.32 -1.09
C ILE A 23 9.54 -7.76 -0.97
N ALA A 24 9.78 -8.45 -2.09
CA ALA A 24 10.29 -9.83 -2.09
C ALA A 24 11.69 -9.97 -1.47
N ARG A 25 12.48 -8.89 -1.43
CA ARG A 25 13.78 -8.85 -0.73
C ARG A 25 13.64 -8.76 0.79
N GLN A 26 12.46 -8.47 1.32
CA GLN A 26 12.25 -8.29 2.75
C GLN A 26 11.83 -9.62 3.40
N PRO A 27 12.59 -10.15 4.38
CA PRO A 27 12.25 -11.40 5.03
C PRO A 27 10.97 -11.32 5.88
N ASP A 28 10.57 -10.11 6.26
CA ASP A 28 9.43 -9.82 7.12
C ASP A 28 8.17 -9.37 6.36
N MET A 29 8.15 -9.49 5.02
CA MET A 29 7.01 -9.12 4.18
C MET A 29 6.71 -10.21 3.14
N GLU A 30 5.48 -10.20 2.62
CA GLU A 30 5.04 -11.11 1.58
C GLU A 30 4.01 -10.45 0.67
N VAL A 31 4.19 -10.59 -0.65
CA VAL A 31 3.21 -10.12 -1.64
C VAL A 31 2.14 -11.20 -1.83
N MET A 32 0.92 -10.91 -1.38
CA MET A 32 -0.22 -11.83 -1.47
C MET A 32 -0.81 -11.91 -2.88
N GLY A 33 -0.58 -10.89 -3.70
CA GLY A 33 -1.11 -10.80 -5.05
C GLY A 33 -1.07 -9.39 -5.61
N GLU A 34 -1.47 -9.29 -6.87
CA GLU A 34 -1.64 -8.03 -7.58
C GLU A 34 -3.05 -7.99 -8.18
N VAL A 35 -3.79 -6.93 -7.87
CA VAL A 35 -5.19 -6.76 -8.27
C VAL A 35 -5.39 -5.33 -8.75
N LEU A 36 -5.81 -5.19 -10.00
CA LEU A 36 -5.90 -3.87 -10.66
C LEU A 36 -7.32 -3.33 -10.70
N ASP A 37 -8.32 -4.21 -10.60
CA ASP A 37 -9.71 -3.82 -10.54
C ASP A 37 -10.08 -3.38 -9.10
N PRO A 38 -10.66 -2.19 -8.91
CA PRO A 38 -11.02 -1.69 -7.58
C PRO A 38 -11.99 -2.59 -6.80
N ILE A 39 -12.92 -3.26 -7.49
CA ILE A 39 -13.93 -4.13 -6.86
C ILE A 39 -13.26 -5.44 -6.45
N GLU A 40 -12.44 -6.02 -7.32
CA GLU A 40 -11.65 -7.21 -6.97
C GLU A 40 -10.67 -6.92 -5.83
N LEU A 41 -10.10 -5.71 -5.76
CA LEU A 41 -9.17 -5.31 -4.72
C LEU A 41 -9.82 -5.32 -3.33
N LEU A 42 -11.07 -4.83 -3.23
CA LEU A 42 -11.86 -4.90 -1.99
C LEU A 42 -12.03 -6.35 -1.53
N LEU A 43 -12.37 -7.25 -2.46
CA LEU A 43 -12.50 -8.68 -2.16
C LEU A 43 -11.16 -9.30 -1.75
N ALA A 44 -10.09 -8.97 -2.46
CA ALA A 44 -8.75 -9.51 -2.24
C ALA A 44 -8.17 -9.12 -0.87
N VAL A 45 -8.40 -7.87 -0.43
CA VAL A 45 -7.99 -7.42 0.92
C VAL A 45 -8.58 -8.35 1.99
N LYS A 46 -9.89 -8.64 1.88
CA LYS A 46 -10.59 -9.51 2.83
C LYS A 46 -10.09 -10.96 2.76
N THR A 47 -9.93 -11.53 1.57
CA THR A 47 -9.59 -12.96 1.43
C THR A 47 -8.14 -13.27 1.77
N THR A 48 -7.23 -12.32 1.53
CA THR A 48 -5.81 -12.48 1.84
C THR A 48 -5.46 -12.03 3.27
N ALA A 49 -6.37 -11.33 3.93
CA ALA A 49 -6.12 -10.61 5.18
C ALA A 49 -4.91 -9.69 5.05
N ALA A 50 -4.87 -8.92 3.95
CA ALA A 50 -3.80 -7.97 3.69
C ALA A 50 -3.80 -6.87 4.77
N GLU A 51 -2.62 -6.58 5.29
CA GLU A 51 -2.43 -5.52 6.28
C GLU A 51 -2.17 -4.18 5.59
N ILE A 52 -1.62 -4.23 4.37
CA ILE A 52 -1.31 -3.06 3.58
C ILE A 52 -1.55 -3.25 2.08
N VAL A 53 -2.10 -2.22 1.44
CA VAL A 53 -2.19 -2.14 -0.03
C VAL A 53 -1.27 -1.03 -0.53
N ILE A 54 -0.47 -1.34 -1.55
CA ILE A 54 0.28 -0.34 -2.31
C ILE A 54 -0.45 -0.07 -3.61
N VAL A 55 -0.96 1.15 -3.76
CA VAL A 55 -1.66 1.61 -4.96
C VAL A 55 -0.83 2.65 -5.70
N THR A 56 -0.87 2.67 -7.02
CA THR A 56 -0.43 3.85 -7.78
C THR A 56 -1.64 4.67 -8.20
N PRO A 57 -1.59 6.01 -8.21
CA PRO A 57 -2.70 6.81 -8.68
C PRO A 57 -3.05 6.42 -10.11
N LEU A 58 -4.29 5.97 -10.29
CA LEU A 58 -4.93 5.75 -11.59
C LEU A 58 -5.24 7.13 -12.19
N ASP A 59 -5.93 7.98 -11.41
CA ASP A 59 -6.17 9.41 -11.60
C ASP A 59 -6.42 10.08 -10.22
N SER A 60 -6.10 11.38 -10.09
CA SER A 60 -6.10 12.11 -8.81
C SER A 60 -7.47 12.22 -8.13
N GLU A 61 -8.57 12.09 -8.87
CA GLU A 61 -9.92 12.10 -8.30
C GLU A 61 -10.42 10.71 -7.88
N GLU A 62 -9.96 9.64 -8.52
CA GLU A 62 -10.39 8.27 -8.23
C GLU A 62 -9.63 7.67 -7.05
N GLU A 63 -8.35 8.01 -6.90
CA GLU A 63 -7.49 7.51 -5.82
C GLU A 63 -8.05 7.84 -4.41
N PRO A 64 -8.49 9.08 -4.10
CA PRO A 64 -9.08 9.38 -2.80
C PRO A 64 -10.38 8.61 -2.52
N ARG A 65 -11.18 8.33 -3.57
CA ARG A 65 -12.45 7.58 -3.42
C ARG A 65 -12.17 6.12 -3.09
N LEU A 66 -11.25 5.47 -3.81
CA LEU A 66 -10.84 4.09 -3.56
C LEU A 66 -10.26 3.93 -2.16
N CYS A 67 -9.31 4.78 -1.76
CA CYS A 67 -8.68 4.70 -0.44
C CYS A 67 -9.71 4.88 0.67
N ARG A 68 -10.64 5.83 0.53
CA ARG A 68 -11.71 6.05 1.52
C ARG A 68 -12.66 4.86 1.64
N HIS A 69 -12.99 4.20 0.53
CA HIS A 69 -13.86 3.01 0.56
C HIS A 69 -13.17 1.83 1.24
N LEU A 70 -11.91 1.55 0.86
CA LEU A 70 -11.09 0.51 1.48
C LEU A 70 -10.94 0.70 2.99
N LEU A 71 -10.68 1.93 3.45
CA LEU A 71 -10.52 2.23 4.88
C LEU A 71 -11.83 2.24 5.67
N ALA A 72 -12.98 2.45 5.00
CA ALA A 72 -14.29 2.35 5.62
C ALA A 72 -14.66 0.88 5.87
N ASP A 73 -14.41 0.00 4.89
CA ASP A 73 -14.71 -1.43 4.98
C ASP A 73 -13.67 -2.20 5.79
N HIS A 74 -12.41 -1.74 5.77
CA HIS A 74 -11.29 -2.35 6.47
C HIS A 74 -10.52 -1.29 7.30
N PRO A 75 -11.00 -0.91 8.50
CA PRO A 75 -10.37 0.14 9.31
C PRO A 75 -8.93 -0.14 9.75
N GLU A 76 -8.56 -1.43 9.87
CA GLU A 76 -7.19 -1.84 10.22
C GLU A 76 -6.22 -1.78 9.03
N LEU A 77 -6.75 -1.72 7.80
CA LEU A 77 -5.94 -1.67 6.59
C LEU A 77 -5.12 -0.37 6.52
N LYS A 78 -3.88 -0.50 6.06
CA LYS A 78 -3.04 0.64 5.69
C LYS A 78 -2.95 0.74 4.18
N ILE A 79 -2.88 1.96 3.64
CA ILE A 79 -2.76 2.17 2.20
C ILE A 79 -1.61 3.12 1.91
N VAL A 80 -0.70 2.71 1.04
CA VAL A 80 0.37 3.57 0.52
C VAL A 80 0.07 3.87 -0.94
N THR A 81 -0.12 5.15 -1.26
CA THR A 81 -0.19 5.60 -2.64
C THR A 81 1.21 5.97 -3.12
N LEU A 82 1.62 5.52 -4.30
CA LEU A 82 2.90 5.83 -4.92
C LEU A 82 2.67 6.52 -6.25
N SER A 83 3.17 7.75 -6.43
CA SER A 83 3.13 8.44 -7.72
C SER A 83 3.68 7.57 -8.87
N ARG A 84 3.24 7.85 -10.10
CA ARG A 84 3.66 7.08 -11.29
C ARG A 84 5.18 7.08 -11.53
N THR A 85 5.90 8.08 -11.04
CA THR A 85 7.36 8.18 -11.11
C THR A 85 8.06 7.60 -9.88
N GLY A 86 7.30 7.21 -8.84
CA GLY A 86 7.84 6.74 -7.56
C GLY A 86 8.38 7.85 -6.66
N GLU A 87 8.30 9.12 -7.07
CA GLU A 87 8.95 10.27 -6.40
C GLU A 87 8.12 10.89 -5.27
N ALA A 88 6.84 10.53 -5.17
CA ALA A 88 5.98 10.88 -4.05
C ALA A 88 5.24 9.64 -3.55
N ALA A 89 5.15 9.52 -2.22
CA ALA A 89 4.35 8.50 -1.57
C ALA A 89 3.48 9.12 -0.46
N THR A 90 2.27 8.62 -0.27
CA THR A 90 1.37 9.06 0.80
C THR A 90 0.76 7.86 1.50
N LEU A 91 0.82 7.88 2.83
CA LEU A 91 0.22 6.89 3.70
C LEU A 91 -1.18 7.34 4.14
N TYR A 92 -2.09 6.38 4.13
CA TYR A 92 -3.48 6.53 4.54
C TYR A 92 -3.80 5.45 5.56
N GLU A 93 -4.51 5.86 6.61
CA GLU A 93 -5.00 5.01 7.69
C GLU A 93 -6.36 5.55 8.16
N SER A 94 -7.23 4.65 8.61
CA SER A 94 -8.53 5.02 9.13
C SER A 94 -8.40 5.83 10.42
N GLY A 95 -9.07 6.98 10.51
CA GLY A 95 -9.02 7.87 11.68
C GLY A 95 -7.80 8.80 11.77
N SER A 96 -6.81 8.64 10.89
CA SER A 96 -5.58 9.45 10.88
C SER A 96 -5.54 10.44 9.72
N ARG A 97 -4.74 11.50 9.85
CA ARG A 97 -4.45 12.40 8.72
C ARG A 97 -3.53 11.67 7.74
N LYS A 98 -3.73 11.92 6.44
CA LYS A 98 -2.81 11.44 5.40
C LYS A 98 -1.39 11.94 5.69
N GLN A 99 -0.41 11.05 5.63
CA GLN A 99 0.98 11.39 5.86
C GLN A 99 1.77 11.27 4.56
N ARG A 100 2.44 12.36 4.15
CA ARG A 100 3.34 12.32 3.00
C ARG A 100 4.68 11.72 3.45
N ILE A 101 5.22 10.79 2.66
CA ILE A 101 6.58 10.31 2.81
C ILE A 101 7.47 11.26 1.99
N GLU A 102 8.29 12.02 2.69
CA GLU A 102 9.32 12.87 2.08
C GLU A 102 10.43 11.96 1.53
N GLU A 103 10.85 12.18 0.29
CA GLU A 103 11.87 11.36 -0.41
C GLU A 103 11.58 9.84 -0.36
N PRO A 104 10.58 9.36 -1.13
CA PRO A 104 10.20 7.94 -1.19
C PRO A 104 11.24 7.12 -1.95
N GLY A 105 12.36 6.84 -1.30
CA GLY A 105 13.25 5.75 -1.66
C GLY A 105 12.71 4.40 -1.19
N GLU A 106 13.34 3.32 -1.65
CA GLU A 106 13.00 1.96 -1.24
C GLU A 106 12.99 1.80 0.29
N GLU A 107 14.05 2.24 0.97
CA GLU A 107 14.15 2.09 2.43
C GLU A 107 13.10 2.91 3.19
N SER A 108 12.79 4.14 2.76
CA SER A 108 11.82 4.99 3.45
C SER A 108 10.40 4.44 3.32
N ILE A 109 10.03 3.91 2.14
CA ILE A 109 8.75 3.20 1.95
C ILE A 109 8.69 1.97 2.85
N LEU A 110 9.71 1.12 2.83
CA LEU A 110 9.74 -0.11 3.62
C LEU A 110 9.69 0.16 5.13
N ARG A 111 10.37 1.20 5.59
CA ARG A 111 10.31 1.64 6.98
C ARG A 111 8.91 2.13 7.35
N ALA A 112 8.33 3.02 6.55
CA ALA A 112 6.98 3.53 6.79
C ALA A 112 5.93 2.40 6.88
N ILE A 113 6.03 1.38 6.01
CA ILE A 113 5.18 0.18 6.06
C ILE A 113 5.33 -0.56 7.40
N ARG A 114 6.57 -0.77 7.87
CA ARG A 114 6.81 -1.46 9.14
C ARG A 114 6.27 -0.67 10.32
N ASP A 115 6.50 0.63 10.34
CA ASP A 115 6.12 1.50 11.45
C ASP A 115 4.59 1.52 11.59
N VAL A 116 3.86 1.72 10.48
CA VAL A 116 2.39 1.77 10.51
C VAL A 116 1.72 0.42 10.78
N VAL A 117 2.25 -0.68 10.25
CA VAL A 117 1.64 -2.01 10.45
C VAL A 117 1.92 -2.55 11.86
N ARG A 118 3.12 -2.28 12.40
CA ARG A 118 3.50 -2.75 13.74
C ARG A 118 3.11 -1.79 14.86
N GLY A 119 2.46 -0.67 14.55
CA GLY A 119 2.01 0.31 15.53
C GLY A 119 3.16 1.07 16.21
N HIS A 120 4.29 1.28 15.54
CA HIS A 120 5.23 2.28 15.99
C HIS A 120 4.70 3.65 15.53
N GLU A 121 4.13 4.41 16.49
CA GLU A 121 3.96 5.85 16.32
C GLU A 121 5.33 6.44 15.97
N ILE A 122 5.44 7.06 14.79
CA ILE A 122 6.62 7.81 14.35
C ILE A 122 6.57 9.20 14.96
#